data_AF-A0A645HUA0-F1
#
_entry.id   AF-A0A645HUA0-F1
#
_cell.length_a   1.000
_cell.length_b   1.000
_cell.length_c   1.000
_cell.angle_alpha   90.00
_cell.angle_beta   90.00
_cell.angle_gamma   90.00
#
_symmetry.space_group_name_H-M   'P 1'
#
loop_
_entity.id
_entity.type
_entity.pdbx_description
1 polymer ?
#
loop_
_entity_poly.entity_id
_entity_poly.type
_entity_poly.pdbx_seq_one_letter_code
_entity_poly.pdbx_strand_id
1 'polypeptide(L)'
;MFLRWMVRDDENGVDFGLWKNIPMSALMLPLDVHTGDVGRALGMLARKQNDWKAVEEITAVLRSFDPADPIKYDFALFGIGAFEGKTSSIPVI
;
A
#
# COMPACT_ATOMS: atom_id res chain seq x y z
N MET A 1 3.74 -6.35 -6.42
CA MET A 1 4.62 -7.15 -5.54
C MET A 1 6.06 -7.19 -6.04
N PHE A 2 6.39 -7.86 -7.14
CA PHE A 2 7.79 -8.07 -7.57
C PHE A 2 8.67 -6.80 -7.59
N LEU A 3 8.19 -5.70 -8.18
CA LEU A 3 8.95 -4.46 -8.24
C LEU A 3 9.32 -3.89 -6.86
N ARG A 4 8.42 -4.01 -5.88
CA ARG A 4 8.67 -3.58 -4.50
C ARG A 4 9.84 -4.35 -3.90
N TRP A 5 9.81 -5.69 -3.95
CA TRP A 5 10.88 -6.55 -3.42
C TRP A 5 12.23 -6.27 -4.06
N MET A 6 12.27 -5.93 -5.34
CA MET A 6 13.54 -5.68 -6.03
C MET A 6 14.11 -4.29 -5.75
N VAL A 7 13.27 -3.29 -5.55
CA VAL A 7 13.69 -1.87 -5.43
C VAL A 7 13.78 -1.42 -3.98
N ARG A 8 12.76 -1.73 -3.17
CA ARG A 8 12.69 -1.34 -1.76
C ARG A 8 13.79 -2.07 -0.99
N ASP A 9 14.47 -1.34 -0.13
CA ASP A 9 15.56 -1.85 0.71
C ASP A 9 15.11 -1.67 2.16
N ASP A 10 14.83 -2.77 2.85
CA ASP A 10 14.32 -2.74 4.22
C ASP A 10 15.21 -3.53 5.18
N GLU A 11 15.13 -3.17 6.47
CA GLU A 11 15.93 -3.82 7.53
C GLU A 11 15.30 -5.14 8.02
N ASN A 12 14.13 -5.53 7.47
CA ASN A 12 13.36 -6.68 7.94
C ASN A 12 13.60 -7.94 7.09
N GLY A 13 14.37 -7.82 6.00
CA GLY A 13 14.74 -8.94 5.13
C GLY A 13 13.61 -9.45 4.24
N VAL A 14 12.54 -8.67 4.08
CA VAL A 14 11.40 -9.01 3.21
C VAL A 14 11.64 -8.50 1.79
N ASP A 15 12.17 -7.28 1.66
CA ASP A 15 12.55 -6.71 0.37
C ASP A 15 14.05 -6.91 0.13
N PHE A 16 14.43 -7.36 -1.07
CA PHE A 16 15.82 -7.67 -1.41
C PHE A 16 16.67 -6.44 -1.73
N GLY A 17 16.05 -5.35 -2.17
CA GLY A 17 16.73 -4.10 -2.50
C GLY A 17 17.82 -4.22 -3.57
N LEU A 18 17.76 -5.20 -4.48
CA LEU A 18 18.82 -5.46 -5.47
C LEU A 18 18.93 -4.37 -6.55
N TRP A 19 17.87 -3.61 -6.81
CA TRP A 19 17.81 -2.59 -7.86
C TRP A 19 17.98 -1.18 -7.26
N LYS A 20 19.22 -0.70 -7.19
CA LYS A 20 19.58 0.58 -6.57
C LYS A 20 19.34 1.83 -7.44
N ASN A 21 18.97 1.65 -8.71
CA ASN A 21 18.80 2.75 -9.67
C ASN A 21 17.37 3.34 -9.70
N ILE A 22 16.43 2.72 -8.99
CA ILE A 22 15.05 3.20 -8.88
C ILE A 22 14.87 3.69 -7.44
N PRO A 23 14.48 4.95 -7.20
CA PRO A 23 14.26 5.41 -5.83
C PRO A 23 12.99 4.77 -5.25
N MET A 24 13.01 4.44 -3.96
CA MET A 24 11.85 3.86 -3.25
C MET A 24 10.61 4.76 -3.36
N SER A 25 10.79 6.09 -3.39
CA SER A 25 9.73 7.08 -3.56
C SER A 25 8.99 7.01 -4.91
N ALA A 26 9.58 6.35 -5.92
CA ALA A 26 8.95 6.14 -7.23
C ALA A 26 8.07 4.89 -7.30
N LEU A 27 8.14 4.03 -6.29
CA LEU A 27 7.28 2.87 -6.22
C LEU A 27 5.81 3.29 -6.02
N MET A 28 4.91 2.40 -6.42
CA MET A 28 3.47 2.58 -6.30
C MET A 28 2.86 1.41 -5.53
N LEU A 29 1.77 1.66 -4.80
CA LEU A 29 1.11 0.62 -4.04
C LEU A 29 0.67 -0.52 -4.97
N PRO A 30 1.12 -1.76 -4.72
CA PRO A 30 0.68 -2.93 -5.46
C PRO A 30 -0.74 -3.32 -5.03
N LEU A 31 -1.71 -2.61 -5.60
CA LEU A 31 -3.13 -2.73 -5.26
C LEU A 31 -3.69 -4.09 -5.71
N ASP A 32 -4.16 -4.89 -4.75
CA ASP A 32 -5.01 -6.05 -4.98
C ASP A 32 -6.44 -5.79 -4.49
N VAL A 33 -7.33 -6.79 -4.64
CA VAL A 33 -8.73 -6.68 -4.22
C VAL A 33 -8.83 -6.33 -2.74
N HIS A 34 -8.02 -7.00 -1.93
CA HIS A 34 -8.05 -6.91 -0.48
C HIS A 34 -7.59 -5.54 0.04
N THR A 35 -6.42 -5.11 -0.43
CA THR A 35 -5.82 -3.82 -0.16
C THR A 35 -6.74 -2.69 -0.62
N GLY A 36 -7.43 -2.87 -1.76
CA GLY A 36 -8.44 -1.92 -2.24
C GLY A 36 -9.65 -1.81 -1.32
N ASP A 37 -10.14 -2.93 -0.78
CA ASP A 37 -11.27 -2.93 0.15
C ASP A 37 -10.90 -2.30 1.49
N VAL A 38 -9.72 -2.62 2.03
CA VAL A 38 -9.17 -1.99 3.24
C VAL A 38 -8.95 -0.49 3.02
N GLY A 39 -8.35 -0.10 1.90
CA GLY A 39 -8.15 1.31 1.55
C GLY A 39 -9.45 2.11 1.49
N ARG A 40 -10.54 1.51 0.99
CA ARG A 40 -11.89 2.11 1.01
C ARG A 40 -12.47 2.19 2.41
N ALA A 41 -12.35 1.13 3.20
CA ALA A 41 -12.83 1.09 4.58
C ALA A 41 -12.14 2.14 5.46
N LEU A 42 -10.85 2.41 5.21
CA LEU A 42 -10.06 3.43 5.89
C LEU A 42 -10.22 4.85 5.31
N GLY A 43 -11.03 5.03 4.27
CA GLY A 43 -11.22 6.34 3.62
C GLY A 43 -10.01 6.84 2.81
N MET A 44 -9.03 5.98 2.54
CA MET A 44 -7.84 6.31 1.74
C MET A 44 -8.08 6.18 0.22
N LEU A 45 -9.15 5.49 -0.17
CA LEU A 45 -9.51 5.27 -1.57
C LEU A 45 -11.02 5.49 -1.76
N ALA A 46 -11.42 6.47 -2.57
CA ALA A 46 -12.81 6.69 -2.94
C ALA A 46 -13.20 5.95 -4.23
N ARG A 47 -12.24 5.72 -5.13
CA ARG A 47 -12.49 5.05 -6.41
C ARG A 47 -12.93 3.60 -6.22
N LYS A 48 -14.02 3.22 -6.91
CA LYS A 48 -14.57 1.86 -6.87
C LYS A 48 -13.82 0.85 -7.74
N GLN A 49 -13.20 1.30 -8.83
CA GLN A 49 -12.44 0.44 -9.73
C GLN A 49 -11.03 0.21 -9.18
N ASN A 50 -10.52 -1.01 -9.30
CA ASN A 50 -9.11 -1.33 -9.02
C ASN A 50 -8.30 -1.15 -10.31
N ASP A 51 -8.09 0.10 -10.72
CA ASP A 51 -7.29 0.46 -11.89
C ASP A 51 -6.11 1.38 -11.51
N TRP A 52 -5.36 1.83 -12.50
CA TRP A 52 -4.19 2.68 -12.27
C TRP A 52 -4.52 3.97 -11.51
N LYS A 53 -5.70 4.56 -11.73
CA LYS A 53 -6.10 5.77 -11.00
C LYS A 53 -6.30 5.50 -9.52
N ALA A 54 -6.81 4.32 -9.17
CA ALA A 54 -6.90 3.91 -7.76
C ALA A 54 -5.52 3.72 -7.13
N VAL A 55 -4.55 3.17 -7.88
CA VAL A 55 -3.15 3.07 -7.44
C VAL A 55 -2.56 4.45 -7.19
N GLU A 56 -2.76 5.40 -8.10
CA GLU A 56 -2.30 6.78 -7.94
C GLU A 56 -2.94 7.46 -6.71
N GLU A 57 -4.25 7.32 -6.54
CA GLU A 57 -5.02 7.90 -5.43
C GLU A 57 -4.52 7.41 -4.07
N ILE A 58 -4.48 6.10 -3.86
CA ILE A 58 -4.06 5.54 -2.57
C ILE A 58 -2.56 5.79 -2.32
N THR A 59 -1.72 5.72 -3.35
CA THR A 59 -0.28 6.02 -3.20
C THR A 59 -0.05 7.48 -2.84
N ALA A 60 -0.87 8.41 -3.34
CA ALA A 60 -0.80 9.82 -2.97
C ALA A 60 -1.11 10.01 -1.48
N VAL A 61 -2.09 9.29 -0.92
CA VAL A 61 -2.37 9.28 0.52
C VAL A 61 -1.18 8.74 1.30
N LEU A 62 -0.63 7.59 0.90
CA LEU A 62 0.53 7.00 1.60
C LEU A 62 1.78 7.88 1.54
N ARG A 63 1.98 8.59 0.43
CA ARG A 63 3.06 9.57 0.26
C ARG A 63 2.94 10.77 1.20
N SER A 64 1.73 11.08 1.66
CA SER A 64 1.55 12.10 2.70
C SER A 64 2.04 11.65 4.08
N PHE A 65 2.14 10.34 4.32
CA PHE A 65 2.67 9.78 5.56
C PHE A 65 4.19 9.60 5.49
N ASP A 66 4.70 9.10 4.37
CA ASP A 66 6.13 9.02 4.09
C ASP A 66 6.41 9.20 2.59
N PRO A 67 6.96 10.36 2.18
CA PRO A 67 7.28 10.60 0.78
C PRO A 67 8.52 9.86 0.27
N ALA A 68 9.41 9.41 1.16
CA ALA A 68 10.64 8.70 0.79
C ALA A 68 10.40 7.20 0.58
N ASP A 69 9.49 6.60 1.35
CA ASP A 69 9.07 5.20 1.23
C ASP A 69 7.55 5.05 1.41
N PRO A 70 6.75 5.44 0.39
CA PRO A 70 5.29 5.43 0.50
C PRO A 70 4.69 4.01 0.57
N ILE A 71 5.47 2.96 0.29
CA ILE A 71 4.94 1.61 0.08
C ILE A 71 5.21 0.70 1.26
N LYS A 72 5.96 1.15 2.27
CA LYS A 72 6.19 0.42 3.53
C LYS A 72 4.92 0.01 4.27
N TYR A 73 3.80 0.69 3.98
CA TYR A 73 2.51 0.44 4.60
C TYR A 73 1.74 -0.71 3.97
N ASP A 74 2.22 -1.27 2.86
CA ASP A 74 1.48 -2.28 2.12
C ASP A 74 1.24 -3.57 2.92
N PHE A 75 2.21 -3.98 3.75
CA PHE A 75 2.09 -5.11 4.64
C PHE A 75 0.98 -4.90 5.68
N ALA A 76 0.85 -3.68 6.21
CA ALA A 76 -0.20 -3.34 7.15
C ALA A 76 -1.58 -3.34 6.47
N LEU A 77 -1.70 -2.75 5.28
CA LEU A 77 -2.95 -2.75 4.51
C LEU A 77 -3.39 -4.16 4.13
N PHE A 78 -2.44 -5.05 3.82
CA PHE A 78 -2.73 -6.46 3.60
C PHE A 78 -3.15 -7.17 4.88
N GLY A 79 -2.40 -6.97 5.96
CA GLY A 79 -2.59 -7.63 7.26
C GLY A 79 -3.94 -7.29 7.89
N ILE A 80 -4.40 -6.04 7.83
CA ILE A 80 -5.65 -5.59 8.44
C ILE A 80 -6.80 -6.50 8.03
N GLY A 81 -7.10 -6.65 6.75
CA GLY A 81 -8.24 -7.49 6.39
C GLY A 81 -7.94 -9.00 6.39
N ALA A 82 -6.67 -9.43 6.49
CA ALA A 82 -6.34 -10.85 6.62
C ALA A 82 -6.61 -11.37 8.04
N PHE A 83 -6.53 -10.48 9.04
CA PHE A 83 -6.68 -10.81 10.46
C PHE A 83 -7.91 -10.16 11.12
N GLU A 84 -8.44 -9.06 10.59
CA GLU A 84 -9.76 -8.54 10.97
C GLU A 84 -10.84 -9.34 10.23
N GLY A 85 -11.38 -10.35 10.92
CA GLY A 85 -12.62 -11.00 10.51
C GLY A 85 -13.69 -9.94 10.23
N LYS A 86 -14.52 -10.18 9.20
CA LYS A 86 -15.61 -9.31 8.73
C LYS A 86 -16.62 -8.95 9.84
N THR A 87 -16.27 -8.13 10.81
CA THR A 87 -17.18 -7.55 11.81
C THR A 87 -16.47 -6.45 12.60
N SER A 88 -16.24 -5.30 11.98
CA SER A 88 -16.08 -4.03 12.70
C SER A 88 -16.32 -2.91 11.71
N SER A 89 -17.50 -2.30 11.78
CA SER A 89 -17.69 -0.97 11.22
C SER A 89 -16.74 -0.03 11.95
N ILE A 90 -15.60 0.29 11.34
CA ILE A 90 -14.73 1.37 11.80
C ILE A 90 -15.61 2.62 11.82
N PRO A 91 -15.90 3.20 13.00
CA PRO A 91 -16.71 4.39 13.04
C PRO A 91 -15.93 5.51 12.37
N VAL A 92 -16.50 6.07 11.30
CA VAL A 92 -16.06 7.34 10.73
C VAL A 92 -16.31 8.40 11.79
N ILE A 93 -15.24 8.85 12.44
CA ILE A 93 -15.23 10.08 13.26
C ILE A 93 -15.25 11.32 12.37
#